data_AF-A0A7G1I698-F1
#
_entry.id   AF-A0A7G1I698-F1
#
_cell.length_a   1.000
_cell.length_b   1.000
_cell.length_c   1.000
_cell.angle_alpha   90.00
_cell.angle_beta   90.00
_cell.angle_gamma   90.00
#
_symmetry.space_group_name_H-M   'P 1'
#
loop_
_entity.id
_entity.type
_entity.pdbx_description
1 polymer ?
#
loop_
_entity_poly.entity_id
_entity_poly.type
_entity_poly.pdbx_seq_one_letter_code
_entity_poly.pdbx_strand_id
1 'polypeptide(L)'
;MFLSDDTLVYSASDLASAARCEYALLRDFDAKLGRGPAAPVADELLARAAVLGNEHERRRLDRLRDEFGDGVAVIGRPAYTLAGLTAAAAATRHAIANHARVVYQAALFDGRFVGFADFLIRDGERYRIADTKLARSPQVTALLQLAAYADALAGCGVPVAPEAELELGDGTVVRYRISDLIPVYRSQRAVLQRLLDNHYASGTAVCWDDPGVRACFRCPLCTEQLRATDDLLLVAGMRVTQREKLLDAGITTIDKLAEHTQPVPGLAPSVLGKLTAQAKLQVRQRNTGEPQYEIVDPQPLALLPEPDAGDLFFDFEGDPLWTADGHEWGLEYLFGVLEAGPAGAFQPLWAHDRAQERQALKDFLALVAKRRRRHPNMHIYHYAPYEKRHCCGLPGATAWVRTTSTSCCATVFSSTSTRWCAKSSRRRGVVQPQGAGAALYGRPVACR
;
A
#
# COMPACT_ATOMS: atom_id res chain seq x y z
N MET A 1 -15.12 4.38 13.31
CA MET A 1 -15.90 5.38 14.06
C MET A 1 -17.35 5.45 13.61
N PHE A 2 -18.24 5.83 14.53
CA PHE A 2 -19.65 6.15 14.29
C PHE A 2 -20.18 7.08 15.40
N LEU A 3 -21.35 7.67 15.18
CA LEU A 3 -22.05 8.50 16.16
C LEU A 3 -23.26 7.72 16.70
N SER A 4 -23.46 7.71 18.01
CA SER A 4 -24.64 7.12 18.66
C SER A 4 -25.03 7.98 19.85
N ASP A 5 -26.26 8.49 19.88
CA ASP A 5 -26.79 9.34 20.95
C ASP A 5 -25.82 10.48 21.33
N ASP A 6 -25.36 11.24 20.32
CA ASP A 6 -24.34 12.30 20.39
C ASP A 6 -22.96 11.88 20.92
N THR A 7 -22.76 10.60 21.19
CA THR A 7 -21.47 10.04 21.59
C THR A 7 -20.70 9.58 20.37
N LEU A 8 -19.55 10.21 20.13
CA LEU A 8 -18.62 9.80 19.09
C LEU A 8 -17.78 8.61 19.57
N VAL A 9 -17.98 7.47 18.89
CA VAL A 9 -17.24 6.24 19.13
C VAL A 9 -16.18 6.03 18.05
N TYR A 10 -14.93 5.80 18.45
CA TYR A 10 -13.79 5.53 17.56
C TYR A 10 -13.05 4.26 17.98
N SER A 11 -12.20 3.75 17.09
CA SER A 11 -11.50 2.48 17.25
C SER A 11 -9.99 2.61 17.07
N ALA A 12 -9.27 1.54 17.37
CA ALA A 12 -7.83 1.48 17.13
C ALA A 12 -7.48 1.62 15.62
N SER A 13 -8.38 1.16 14.74
CA SER A 13 -8.24 1.36 13.30
C SER A 13 -8.40 2.82 12.87
N ASP A 14 -9.28 3.58 13.55
CA ASP A 14 -9.43 5.01 13.30
C ASP A 14 -8.17 5.78 13.74
N LEU A 15 -7.54 5.37 14.85
CA LEU A 15 -6.25 5.91 15.30
C LEU A 15 -5.14 5.67 14.27
N ALA A 16 -5.07 4.44 13.74
CA ALA A 16 -4.14 4.10 12.67
C ALA A 16 -4.41 4.91 11.38
N SER A 17 -5.68 5.14 11.04
CA SER A 17 -6.05 5.97 9.90
C SER A 17 -5.68 7.43 10.11
N ALA A 18 -5.92 8.00 11.29
CA ALA A 18 -5.52 9.35 11.64
C ALA A 18 -4.01 9.54 11.51
N ALA A 19 -3.22 8.63 12.10
CA ALA A 19 -1.76 8.67 12.02
C ALA A 19 -1.26 8.66 10.56
N ARG A 20 -1.95 7.95 9.66
CA ARG A 20 -1.64 7.96 8.22
C ARG A 20 -2.08 9.24 7.52
N CYS A 21 -3.33 9.66 7.68
CA CYS A 21 -3.94 10.79 6.99
C CYS A 21 -5.20 11.27 7.74
N GLU A 22 -5.16 12.48 8.29
CA GLU A 22 -6.30 13.08 9.00
C GLU A 22 -7.39 13.49 8.02
N TYR A 23 -7.01 14.03 6.85
CA TYR A 23 -7.95 14.36 5.78
C TYR A 23 -8.81 13.15 5.37
N ALA A 24 -8.17 12.00 5.14
CA ALA A 24 -8.88 10.78 4.77
C ALA A 24 -9.82 10.29 5.88
N LEU A 25 -9.36 10.34 7.14
CA LEU A 25 -10.19 10.02 8.30
C LEU A 25 -11.44 10.91 8.36
N LEU A 26 -11.27 12.23 8.23
CA LEU A 26 -12.39 13.18 8.30
C LEU A 26 -13.33 13.04 7.11
N ARG A 27 -12.82 12.76 5.89
CA ARG A 27 -13.67 12.46 4.72
C ARG A 27 -14.53 11.22 4.93
N ASP A 28 -13.95 10.16 5.51
CA ASP A 28 -14.69 8.95 5.88
C ASP A 28 -15.73 9.23 6.99
N PHE A 29 -15.41 10.15 7.90
CA PHE A 29 -16.33 10.56 8.96
C PHE A 29 -17.50 11.38 8.40
N ASP A 30 -17.23 12.35 7.53
CA ASP A 30 -18.25 13.16 6.86
C ASP A 30 -19.22 12.32 6.05
N ALA A 31 -18.74 11.28 5.38
CA ALA A 31 -19.61 10.33 4.68
C ALA A 31 -20.62 9.66 5.63
N LYS A 32 -20.19 9.29 6.85
CA LYS A 32 -21.07 8.69 7.87
C LYS A 32 -22.02 9.69 8.49
N LEU A 33 -21.65 10.96 8.54
CA LEU A 33 -22.50 12.07 8.98
C LEU A 33 -23.45 12.56 7.87
N GLY A 34 -23.35 12.04 6.64
CA GLY A 34 -24.12 12.53 5.50
C GLY A 34 -23.66 13.88 4.96
N ARG A 35 -22.45 14.34 5.34
CA ARG A 35 -21.87 15.64 4.95
C ARG A 35 -21.02 15.58 3.68
N GLY A 36 -20.85 14.40 3.07
CA GLY A 36 -20.05 14.26 1.86
C GLY A 36 -20.25 12.90 1.18
N PRO A 37 -19.65 12.70 0.00
CA PRO A 37 -19.80 11.44 -0.72
C PRO A 37 -19.12 10.31 0.04
N ALA A 38 -19.70 9.12 -0.07
CA ALA A 38 -19.11 7.91 0.45
C ALA A 38 -17.71 7.70 -0.15
N ALA A 39 -16.78 7.27 0.69
CA ALA A 39 -15.46 6.90 0.23
C ALA A 39 -15.56 5.77 -0.82
N PRO A 40 -14.70 5.77 -1.85
CA PRO A 40 -14.68 4.72 -2.84
C PRO A 40 -14.49 3.36 -2.16
N VAL A 41 -15.27 2.37 -2.62
CA VAL A 41 -15.28 1.01 -2.05
C VAL A 41 -13.88 0.40 -2.10
N ALA A 42 -13.54 -0.36 -1.07
CA ALA A 42 -12.29 -1.09 -0.93
C ALA A 42 -11.88 -1.81 -2.23
N ASP A 43 -10.60 -1.68 -2.59
CA ASP A 43 -9.97 -2.42 -3.68
C ASP A 43 -10.12 -3.94 -3.44
N GLU A 44 -10.26 -4.73 -4.51
CA GLU A 44 -10.36 -6.21 -4.46
C GLU A 44 -9.20 -6.82 -3.66
N LEU A 45 -8.03 -6.19 -3.72
CA LEU A 45 -6.84 -6.55 -2.93
C LEU A 45 -7.08 -6.43 -1.41
N LEU A 46 -7.74 -5.36 -0.95
CA LEU A 46 -8.01 -5.14 0.46
C LEU A 46 -9.06 -6.13 0.99
N ALA A 47 -10.07 -6.45 0.17
CA ALA A 47 -11.05 -7.48 0.47
C ALA A 47 -10.37 -8.86 0.59
N ARG A 48 -9.44 -9.19 -0.32
CA ARG A 48 -8.65 -10.42 -0.26
C ARG A 48 -7.77 -10.48 0.99
N ALA A 49 -7.09 -9.40 1.34
CA ALA A 49 -6.28 -9.31 2.55
C ALA A 49 -7.12 -9.53 3.82
N ALA A 50 -8.36 -9.02 3.87
CA ALA A 50 -9.26 -9.23 5.01
C ALA A 50 -9.67 -10.70 5.16
N VAL A 51 -9.96 -11.39 4.06
CA VAL A 51 -10.28 -12.84 4.08
C VAL A 51 -9.09 -13.64 4.63
N LEU A 52 -7.89 -13.40 4.08
CA LEU A 52 -6.67 -14.09 4.50
C LEU A 52 -6.30 -13.77 5.96
N GLY A 53 -6.55 -12.55 6.41
CA GLY A 53 -6.39 -12.15 7.82
C GLY A 53 -7.30 -12.96 8.75
N ASN A 54 -8.60 -13.08 8.42
CA ASN A 54 -9.54 -13.88 9.20
C ASN A 54 -9.15 -15.37 9.23
N GLU A 55 -8.61 -15.91 8.12
CA GLU A 55 -8.13 -17.30 8.07
C GLU A 55 -6.89 -17.52 8.95
N HIS A 56 -5.97 -16.56 8.97
CA HIS A 56 -4.79 -16.59 9.85
C HIS A 56 -5.20 -16.54 11.33
N GLU A 57 -6.12 -15.65 11.69
CA GLU A 57 -6.70 -15.56 13.04
C GLU A 57 -7.40 -16.87 13.45
N ARG A 58 -8.20 -17.47 12.55
CA ARG A 58 -8.88 -18.74 12.80
C ARG A 58 -7.90 -19.89 13.06
N ARG A 59 -6.80 -19.97 12.30
CA ARG A 59 -5.75 -20.98 12.54
C ARG A 59 -5.12 -20.83 13.92
N ARG A 60 -4.96 -19.61 14.43
CA ARG A 60 -4.50 -19.38 15.80
C ARG A 60 -5.54 -19.82 16.83
N LEU A 61 -6.81 -19.52 16.60
CA LEU A 61 -7.90 -19.96 17.47
C LEU A 61 -7.98 -21.48 17.57
N ASP A 62 -7.88 -22.20 16.46
CA ASP A 62 -7.95 -23.66 16.44
C ASP A 62 -6.82 -24.28 17.28
N ARG A 63 -5.59 -23.77 17.17
CA ARG A 63 -4.48 -24.20 18.05
C ARG A 63 -4.75 -23.95 19.53
N LEU A 64 -5.33 -22.80 19.88
CA LEU A 64 -5.67 -22.48 21.27
C LEU A 64 -6.82 -23.34 21.81
N ARG A 65 -7.75 -23.76 20.95
CA ARG A 65 -8.80 -24.72 21.30
C ARG A 65 -8.24 -26.12 21.53
N ASP A 66 -7.30 -26.56 20.70
CA ASP A 66 -6.61 -27.83 20.88
C ASP A 66 -5.81 -27.85 22.19
N GLU A 67 -5.20 -26.72 22.56
CA GLU A 67 -4.41 -26.59 23.79
C GLU A 67 -5.26 -26.44 25.07
N PHE A 68 -6.31 -25.62 25.04
CA PHE A 68 -7.05 -25.22 26.24
C PHE A 68 -8.49 -25.75 26.34
N GLY A 69 -9.01 -26.38 25.28
CA GLY A 69 -10.37 -26.93 25.23
C GLY A 69 -11.44 -25.92 25.65
N ASP A 70 -12.26 -26.31 26.63
CA ASP A 70 -13.33 -25.47 27.22
C ASP A 70 -12.82 -24.21 27.95
N GLY A 71 -11.50 -24.06 28.09
CA GLY A 71 -10.86 -22.86 28.63
C GLY A 71 -10.91 -21.64 27.69
N VAL A 72 -11.40 -21.80 26.45
CA VAL A 72 -11.52 -20.73 25.45
C VAL A 72 -12.93 -20.12 25.46
N ALA A 73 -13.05 -18.89 25.97
CA ALA A 73 -14.27 -18.11 25.90
C ALA A 73 -14.35 -17.30 24.60
N VAL A 74 -15.49 -17.32 23.91
CA VAL A 74 -15.72 -16.57 22.66
C VAL A 74 -16.78 -15.51 22.89
N ILE A 75 -16.43 -14.24 22.65
CA ILE A 75 -17.37 -13.11 22.84
C ILE A 75 -18.16 -12.82 21.56
N GLY A 76 -17.53 -12.98 20.40
CA GLY A 76 -18.13 -12.71 19.09
C GLY A 76 -18.14 -11.24 18.70
N ARG A 77 -18.73 -10.93 17.54
CA ARG A 77 -18.82 -9.56 17.00
C ARG A 77 -20.19 -8.95 17.33
N PRO A 78 -20.26 -7.94 18.21
CA PRO A 78 -21.52 -7.30 18.56
C PRO A 78 -22.05 -6.39 17.44
N ALA A 79 -23.32 -6.00 17.56
CA ALA A 79 -23.83 -4.85 16.83
C ALA A 79 -23.05 -3.59 17.23
N TYR A 80 -22.74 -2.74 16.25
CA TYR A 80 -22.01 -1.48 16.45
C TYR A 80 -22.96 -0.39 16.97
N THR A 81 -23.45 -0.60 18.19
CA THR A 81 -24.29 0.32 18.96
C THR A 81 -23.72 0.44 20.37
N LEU A 82 -24.02 1.53 21.09
CA LEU A 82 -23.55 1.68 22.49
C LEU A 82 -23.95 0.49 23.36
N ALA A 83 -25.21 0.05 23.25
CA ALA A 83 -25.71 -1.11 24.00
C ALA A 83 -24.97 -2.41 23.62
N GLY A 84 -24.76 -2.66 22.33
CA GLY A 84 -24.07 -3.85 21.83
C GLY A 84 -22.60 -3.89 22.28
N LEU A 85 -21.89 -2.78 22.16
CA LEU A 85 -20.49 -2.67 22.59
C LEU A 85 -20.34 -2.79 24.11
N THR A 86 -21.25 -2.17 24.87
CA THR A 86 -21.27 -2.27 26.34
C THR A 86 -21.52 -3.71 26.79
N ALA A 87 -22.47 -4.40 26.17
CA ALA A 87 -22.76 -5.80 26.47
C ALA A 87 -21.58 -6.73 26.14
N ALA A 88 -20.92 -6.54 25.00
CA ALA A 88 -19.74 -7.33 24.62
C ALA A 88 -18.56 -7.10 25.57
N ALA A 89 -18.32 -5.85 25.97
CA ALA A 89 -17.28 -5.54 26.95
C ALA A 89 -17.61 -6.14 28.34
N ALA A 90 -18.88 -6.16 28.74
CA ALA A 90 -19.32 -6.85 29.95
C ALA A 90 -19.10 -8.37 29.87
N ALA A 91 -19.39 -8.99 28.72
CA ALA A 91 -19.13 -10.41 28.50
C ALA A 91 -17.62 -10.73 28.58
N THR A 92 -16.77 -9.86 28.05
CA THR A 92 -15.30 -9.98 28.16
C THR A 92 -14.85 -9.94 29.62
N ARG A 93 -15.36 -8.97 30.40
CA ARG A 93 -15.08 -8.88 31.84
C ARG A 93 -15.58 -10.11 32.60
N HIS A 94 -16.74 -10.64 32.25
CA HIS A 94 -17.28 -11.86 32.87
C HIS A 94 -16.40 -13.08 32.58
N ALA A 95 -15.92 -13.25 31.34
CA ALA A 95 -14.99 -14.33 30.99
C ALA A 95 -13.67 -14.25 31.77
N ILE A 96 -13.14 -13.03 31.93
CA ILE A 96 -11.93 -12.77 32.73
C ILE A 96 -12.17 -13.06 34.22
N ALA A 97 -13.30 -12.63 34.78
CA ALA A 97 -13.68 -12.90 36.17
C ALA A 97 -13.89 -14.39 36.44
N ASN A 98 -14.40 -15.13 35.45
CA ASN A 98 -14.50 -16.59 35.48
C ASN A 98 -13.18 -17.28 35.10
N HIS A 99 -12.06 -16.55 35.10
CA HIS A 99 -10.74 -17.13 35.01
C HIS A 99 -10.46 -17.88 33.70
N ALA A 100 -11.16 -17.54 32.61
CA ALA A 100 -10.99 -18.14 31.28
C ALA A 100 -9.51 -18.15 30.87
N ARG A 101 -9.03 -19.27 30.34
CA ARG A 101 -7.63 -19.42 29.90
C ARG A 101 -7.35 -18.55 28.68
N VAL A 102 -8.31 -18.47 27.76
CA VAL A 102 -8.25 -17.62 26.58
C VAL A 102 -9.59 -16.92 26.42
N VAL A 103 -9.58 -15.62 26.10
CA VAL A 103 -10.75 -14.89 25.62
C VAL A 103 -10.50 -14.49 24.17
N TYR A 104 -11.29 -15.04 23.25
CA TYR A 104 -11.22 -14.78 21.83
C TYR A 104 -12.21 -13.68 21.42
N GLN A 105 -11.75 -12.75 20.58
CA GLN A 105 -12.49 -11.55 20.16
C GLN A 105 -12.93 -10.70 21.36
N ALA A 106 -12.00 -10.48 22.30
CA ALA A 106 -12.25 -9.74 23.52
C ALA A 106 -12.60 -8.28 23.19
N ALA A 107 -13.84 -7.89 23.53
CA ALA A 107 -14.36 -6.56 23.30
C ALA A 107 -13.93 -5.62 24.44
N LEU A 108 -13.32 -4.50 24.06
CA LEU A 108 -12.83 -3.47 24.95
C LEU A 108 -13.59 -2.18 24.61
N PHE A 109 -14.36 -1.66 25.56
CA PHE A 109 -15.15 -0.46 25.36
C PHE A 109 -15.13 0.40 26.62
N ASP A 110 -14.76 1.68 26.47
CA ASP A 110 -14.67 2.65 27.57
C ASP A 110 -15.65 3.83 27.43
N GLY A 111 -16.67 3.68 26.59
CA GLY A 111 -17.69 4.70 26.31
C GLY A 111 -17.39 5.52 25.05
N ARG A 112 -16.12 5.67 24.66
CA ARG A 112 -15.75 6.38 23.42
C ARG A 112 -14.80 5.60 22.53
N PHE A 113 -13.93 4.78 23.10
CA PHE A 113 -13.03 3.91 22.36
C PHE A 113 -13.57 2.48 22.33
N VAL A 114 -13.54 1.86 21.15
CA VAL A 114 -13.84 0.43 20.95
C VAL A 114 -12.64 -0.30 20.34
N GLY A 115 -12.31 -1.45 20.91
CA GLY A 115 -11.29 -2.37 20.43
C GLY A 115 -11.77 -3.81 20.49
N PHE A 116 -11.26 -4.63 19.59
CA PHE A 116 -11.43 -6.08 19.62
C PHE A 116 -10.04 -6.68 19.60
N ALA A 117 -9.57 -7.15 20.75
CA ALA A 117 -8.33 -7.90 20.82
C ALA A 117 -8.62 -9.32 20.33
N ASP A 118 -7.82 -9.83 19.39
CA ASP A 118 -8.02 -11.17 18.85
C ASP A 118 -7.98 -12.20 19.99
N PHE A 119 -6.98 -12.12 20.88
CA PHE A 119 -6.83 -13.04 22.00
C PHE A 119 -6.37 -12.32 23.27
N LEU A 120 -6.97 -12.68 24.40
CA LEU A 120 -6.43 -12.46 25.74
C LEU A 120 -6.07 -13.80 26.34
N ILE A 121 -4.79 -14.03 26.62
CA ILE A 121 -4.28 -15.30 27.14
C ILE A 121 -3.91 -15.10 28.60
N ARG A 122 -4.44 -15.93 29.49
CA ARG A 122 -4.17 -15.85 30.92
C ARG A 122 -2.74 -16.31 31.22
N ASP A 123 -2.02 -15.49 31.98
CA ASP A 123 -0.65 -15.70 32.45
C ASP A 123 -0.59 -15.43 33.96
N GLY A 124 -0.71 -16.50 34.75
CA GLY A 124 -0.96 -16.40 36.19
C GLY A 124 -2.25 -15.63 36.50
N GLU A 125 -2.12 -14.53 37.24
CA GLU A 125 -3.23 -13.62 37.59
C GLU A 125 -3.40 -12.46 36.59
N ARG A 126 -2.62 -12.46 35.50
CA ARG A 126 -2.62 -11.40 34.49
C ARG A 126 -3.15 -11.92 33.16
N TYR A 127 -3.55 -11.00 32.29
CA TYR A 127 -3.88 -11.30 30.90
C TYR A 127 -2.88 -10.68 29.95
N ARG A 128 -2.35 -11.51 29.06
CA ARG A 128 -1.49 -11.13 27.95
C ARG A 128 -2.35 -10.88 26.72
N ILE A 129 -2.12 -9.75 26.06
CA ILE A 129 -2.80 -9.42 24.80
C ILE A 129 -2.01 -10.05 23.67
N ALA A 130 -2.70 -10.78 22.79
CA ALA A 130 -2.15 -11.32 21.57
C ALA A 130 -3.03 -10.92 20.39
N ASP A 131 -2.40 -10.35 19.36
CA ASP A 131 -3.05 -9.88 18.14
C ASP A 131 -2.38 -10.54 16.93
N THR A 132 -3.18 -10.91 15.93
CA THR A 132 -2.71 -11.60 14.73
C THR A 132 -2.74 -10.67 13.53
N LYS A 133 -1.64 -10.63 12.77
CA LYS A 133 -1.51 -9.76 11.60
C LYS A 133 -0.96 -10.54 10.42
N LEU A 134 -1.64 -10.43 9.29
CA LEU A 134 -1.18 -11.02 8.02
C LEU A 134 0.17 -10.45 7.55
N ALA A 135 0.52 -9.24 7.98
CA ALA A 135 1.80 -8.63 7.64
C ALA A 135 2.96 -9.47 8.19
N ARG A 136 4.01 -9.61 7.39
CA ARG A 136 5.25 -10.33 7.77
C ARG A 136 6.26 -9.45 8.51
N SER A 137 5.88 -8.20 8.81
CA SER A 137 6.68 -7.28 9.60
C SER A 137 5.78 -6.47 10.52
N PRO A 138 6.25 -6.16 11.74
CA PRO A 138 5.49 -5.39 12.69
C PRO A 138 5.27 -3.97 12.15
N GLN A 139 4.01 -3.54 12.17
CA GLN A 139 3.62 -2.19 11.77
C GLN A 139 3.40 -1.33 13.01
N VAL A 140 3.82 -0.06 12.95
CA VAL A 140 3.61 0.90 14.05
C VAL A 140 2.12 0.97 14.45
N THR A 141 1.22 0.85 13.48
CA THR A 141 -0.22 0.84 13.73
C THR A 141 -0.66 -0.35 14.58
N ALA A 142 -0.07 -1.54 14.40
CA ALA A 142 -0.39 -2.72 15.22
C ALA A 142 0.07 -2.52 16.68
N LEU A 143 1.23 -1.89 16.89
CA LEU A 143 1.73 -1.57 18.23
C LEU A 143 0.80 -0.58 18.96
N LEU A 144 0.25 0.40 18.23
CA LEU A 144 -0.76 1.30 18.79
C LEU A 144 -2.05 0.56 19.20
N GLN A 145 -2.46 -0.48 18.45
CA GLN A 145 -3.61 -1.32 18.84
C GLN A 145 -3.32 -2.09 20.13
N LEU A 146 -2.15 -2.74 20.24
CA LEU A 146 -1.75 -3.46 21.45
C LEU A 146 -1.76 -2.55 22.69
N ALA A 147 -1.21 -1.34 22.56
CA ALA A 147 -1.20 -0.34 23.61
C ALA A 147 -2.62 0.10 23.99
N ALA A 148 -3.49 0.30 22.99
CA ALA A 148 -4.87 0.68 23.21
C ALA A 148 -5.64 -0.39 23.99
N TYR A 149 -5.42 -1.66 23.65
CA TYR A 149 -6.06 -2.78 24.32
C TYR A 149 -5.55 -2.94 25.75
N ALA A 150 -4.26 -2.76 25.98
CA ALA A 150 -3.66 -2.79 27.31
C ALA A 150 -4.18 -1.66 28.21
N ASP A 151 -4.24 -0.44 27.69
CA ASP A 151 -4.76 0.71 28.42
C ASP A 151 -6.25 0.53 28.78
N ALA A 152 -7.06 0.05 27.84
CA ALA A 152 -8.48 -0.22 28.06
C ALA A 152 -8.73 -1.34 29.09
N LEU A 153 -7.96 -2.43 29.03
CA LEU A 153 -8.03 -3.52 30.01
C LEU A 153 -7.63 -3.05 31.41
N ALA A 154 -6.51 -2.33 31.51
CA ALA A 154 -6.05 -1.79 32.77
C ALA A 154 -7.07 -0.80 33.38
N GLY A 155 -7.69 0.04 32.54
CA GLY A 155 -8.77 0.94 32.95
C GLY A 155 -10.02 0.24 33.48
N CYS A 156 -10.24 -1.03 33.10
CA CYS A 156 -11.31 -1.88 33.64
C CYS A 156 -10.90 -2.65 34.91
N GLY A 157 -9.71 -2.40 35.46
CA GLY A 157 -9.20 -3.09 36.64
C GLY A 157 -8.64 -4.50 36.37
N VAL A 158 -8.47 -4.89 35.11
CA VAL A 158 -7.89 -6.19 34.76
C VAL A 158 -6.36 -6.10 34.85
N PRO A 159 -5.67 -6.98 35.60
CA PRO A 159 -4.22 -7.03 35.60
C PRO A 159 -3.67 -7.43 34.23
N VAL A 160 -2.88 -6.56 33.60
CA VAL A 160 -2.28 -6.82 32.28
C VAL A 160 -0.85 -7.34 32.46
N ALA A 161 -0.46 -8.29 31.61
CA ALA A 161 0.92 -8.76 31.51
C ALA A 161 1.86 -7.62 31.04
N PRO A 162 3.15 -7.62 31.43
CA PRO A 162 4.07 -6.55 31.04
C PRO A 162 4.37 -6.51 29.54
N GLU A 163 4.16 -7.62 28.84
CA GLU A 163 4.39 -7.76 27.40
C GLU A 163 3.10 -8.15 26.68
N ALA A 164 2.96 -7.68 25.44
CA ALA A 164 1.96 -8.14 24.48
C ALA A 164 2.63 -8.86 23.31
N GLU A 165 1.88 -9.74 22.67
CA GLU A 165 2.31 -10.57 21.55
C GLU A 165 1.66 -10.11 20.24
N LEU A 166 2.49 -10.07 19.20
CA LEU A 166 2.06 -9.87 17.82
C LEU A 166 2.47 -11.10 17.02
N GLU A 167 1.49 -11.88 16.54
CA GLU A 167 1.74 -12.99 15.63
C GLU A 167 1.67 -12.47 14.18
N LEU A 168 2.75 -12.67 13.43
CA LEU A 168 2.90 -12.22 12.05
C LEU A 168 2.43 -13.30 11.06
N GLY A 169 2.24 -12.92 9.80
CA GLY A 169 1.71 -13.80 8.76
C GLY A 169 2.57 -15.03 8.44
N ASP A 170 3.83 -15.04 8.87
CA ASP A 170 4.75 -16.19 8.78
C ASP A 170 4.78 -17.06 10.05
N GLY A 171 3.92 -16.77 11.03
CA GLY A 171 3.84 -17.45 12.32
C GLY A 171 4.82 -16.96 13.37
N THR A 172 5.69 -15.99 13.04
CA THR A 172 6.62 -15.41 14.01
C THR A 172 5.84 -14.65 15.09
N VAL A 173 6.12 -14.94 16.35
CA VAL A 173 5.57 -14.21 17.50
C VAL A 173 6.61 -13.21 18.00
N VAL A 174 6.27 -11.93 17.94
CA VAL A 174 7.11 -10.84 18.46
C VAL A 174 6.48 -10.29 19.73
N ARG A 175 7.32 -10.01 20.74
CA ARG A 175 6.89 -9.47 22.04
C ARG A 175 7.29 -8.02 22.21
N TYR A 176 6.39 -7.23 22.79
CA TYR A 176 6.59 -5.80 23.05
C TYR A 176 6.19 -5.45 24.48
N ARG A 177 7.04 -4.67 25.16
CA ARG A 177 6.73 -4.14 26.48
C ARG A 177 5.63 -3.08 26.39
N ILE A 178 4.54 -3.30 27.12
CA ILE A 178 3.37 -2.41 27.13
C ILE A 178 3.73 -1.02 27.69
N SER A 179 4.62 -0.96 28.67
CA SER A 179 5.09 0.30 29.28
C SER A 179 5.67 1.28 28.26
N ASP A 180 6.28 0.76 27.20
CA ASP A 180 6.95 1.57 26.18
C ASP A 180 5.93 2.13 25.16
N LEU A 181 4.78 1.46 25.01
CA LEU A 181 3.79 1.79 23.99
C LEU A 181 2.65 2.70 24.52
N ILE A 182 2.24 2.52 25.79
CA ILE A 182 1.11 3.27 26.38
C ILE A 182 1.27 4.80 26.29
N PRO A 183 2.43 5.41 26.61
CA PRO A 183 2.57 6.86 26.54
C PRO A 183 2.34 7.42 25.15
N VAL A 184 2.85 6.73 24.12
CA VAL A 184 2.65 7.10 22.72
C VAL A 184 1.17 6.97 22.35
N TYR A 185 0.54 5.86 22.70
CA TYR A 185 -0.89 5.65 22.45
C TYR A 185 -1.75 6.73 23.09
N ARG A 186 -1.58 7.05 24.37
CA ARG A 186 -2.38 8.07 25.08
C ARG A 186 -2.25 9.44 24.43
N SER A 187 -1.05 9.82 24.01
CA SER A 187 -0.81 11.07 23.27
C SER A 187 -1.59 11.10 21.94
N GLN A 188 -1.46 10.04 21.14
CA GLN A 188 -2.16 9.93 19.85
C GLN A 188 -3.68 9.87 20.01
N ARG A 189 -4.17 9.18 21.05
CA ARG A 189 -5.60 9.11 21.40
C ARG A 189 -6.15 10.50 21.69
N ALA A 190 -5.45 11.30 22.48
CA ALA A 190 -5.87 12.66 22.80
C ALA A 190 -5.90 13.58 21.57
N VAL A 191 -4.94 13.43 20.65
CA VAL A 191 -4.93 14.17 19.37
C VAL A 191 -6.13 13.78 18.51
N LEU A 192 -6.40 12.47 18.38
CA LEU A 192 -7.55 11.96 17.63
C LEU A 192 -8.87 12.48 18.18
N GLN A 193 -9.05 12.45 19.51
CA GLN A 193 -10.27 12.93 20.14
C GLN A 193 -10.51 14.41 19.84
N ARG A 194 -9.48 15.25 20.00
CA ARG A 194 -9.60 16.68 19.69
C ARG A 194 -9.93 16.92 18.22
N LEU A 195 -9.30 16.19 17.30
CA LEU A 195 -9.56 16.29 15.87
C LEU A 195 -11.03 15.97 15.55
N LEU A 196 -11.53 14.83 16.06
CA LEU A 196 -12.90 14.38 15.81
C LEU A 196 -13.94 15.28 16.48
N ASP A 197 -13.69 15.72 17.72
CA ASP A 197 -14.61 16.57 18.48
C ASP A 197 -14.71 17.97 17.86
N ASN A 198 -13.57 18.58 17.49
CA ASN A 198 -13.56 19.89 16.82
C ASN A 198 -14.24 19.81 15.44
N HIS A 199 -13.97 18.75 14.67
CA HIS A 199 -14.58 18.55 13.35
C HIS A 199 -16.09 18.29 13.44
N TYR A 200 -16.54 17.51 14.43
CA TYR A 200 -17.96 17.29 14.63
C TYR A 200 -18.68 18.60 14.98
N ALA A 201 -18.08 19.38 15.90
CA ALA A 201 -18.60 20.66 16.38
C ALA A 201 -18.60 21.77 15.31
N SER A 202 -17.69 21.74 14.34
CA SER A 202 -17.67 22.73 13.24
C SER A 202 -18.93 22.67 12.38
N GLY A 203 -19.61 21.51 12.33
CA GLY A 203 -20.81 21.30 11.54
C GLY A 203 -20.59 21.22 10.03
N THR A 204 -19.35 21.39 9.56
CA THR A 204 -19.00 21.44 8.13
C THR A 204 -18.22 20.20 7.70
N ALA A 205 -18.26 19.89 6.40
CA ALA A 205 -17.38 18.87 5.83
C ALA A 205 -15.92 19.36 5.83
N VAL A 206 -14.96 18.43 5.83
CA VAL A 206 -13.54 18.73 5.79
C VAL A 206 -13.18 19.38 4.45
N CYS A 207 -12.41 20.46 4.50
CA CYS A 207 -11.89 21.10 3.31
C CYS A 207 -10.49 20.59 2.97
N TRP A 208 -10.18 20.46 1.68
CA TRP A 208 -8.86 20.00 1.22
C TRP A 208 -7.73 20.98 1.56
N ASP A 209 -8.04 22.27 1.59
CA ASP A 209 -7.10 23.36 1.85
C ASP A 209 -7.00 23.75 3.34
N ASP A 210 -7.62 22.98 4.24
CA ASP A 210 -7.57 23.23 5.68
C ASP A 210 -6.14 23.02 6.22
N PRO A 211 -5.44 24.07 6.66
CA PRO A 211 -4.07 23.96 7.16
C PRO A 211 -3.98 23.23 8.51
N GLY A 212 -5.10 23.11 9.24
CA GLY A 212 -5.20 22.40 10.50
C GLY A 212 -5.35 20.89 10.34
N VAL A 213 -5.54 20.38 9.12
CA VAL A 213 -5.78 18.96 8.83
C VAL A 213 -4.65 18.38 8.00
N ARG A 214 -3.93 17.40 8.54
CA ARG A 214 -2.81 16.79 7.81
C ARG A 214 -3.28 15.82 6.74
N ALA A 215 -2.92 16.12 5.49
CA ALA A 215 -3.06 15.20 4.36
C ALA A 215 -1.76 14.41 4.12
N CYS A 216 -1.88 13.15 3.68
CA CYS A 216 -0.72 12.29 3.38
C CYS A 216 -0.24 12.39 1.92
N PHE A 217 -1.02 13.05 1.06
CA PHE A 217 -0.78 13.24 -0.38
C PHE A 217 -0.60 11.96 -1.22
N ARG A 218 -0.93 10.79 -0.68
CA ARG A 218 -0.68 9.49 -1.34
C ARG A 218 -1.87 8.54 -1.34
N CYS A 219 -2.77 8.62 -0.36
CA CYS A 219 -3.95 7.77 -0.32
C CYS A 219 -4.92 8.12 -1.46
N PRO A 220 -5.86 7.23 -1.83
CA PRO A 220 -6.80 7.47 -2.94
C PRO A 220 -7.57 8.79 -2.81
N LEU A 221 -8.03 9.13 -1.60
CA LEU A 221 -8.77 10.37 -1.33
C LEU A 221 -7.91 11.63 -1.53
N CYS A 222 -6.64 11.60 -1.11
CA CYS A 222 -5.72 12.70 -1.39
C CYS A 222 -5.41 12.80 -2.89
N THR A 223 -5.16 11.67 -3.54
CA THR A 223 -4.85 11.63 -4.99
C THR A 223 -6.00 12.16 -5.84
N GLU A 224 -7.25 11.90 -5.44
CA GLU A 224 -8.43 12.49 -6.05
C GLU A 224 -8.38 14.02 -5.99
N GLN A 225 -8.11 14.59 -4.80
CA GLN A 225 -8.02 16.04 -4.63
C GLN A 225 -6.85 16.63 -5.40
N LEU A 226 -5.66 16.01 -5.34
CA LEU A 226 -4.50 16.46 -6.09
C LEU A 226 -4.79 16.56 -7.60
N ARG A 227 -5.54 15.61 -8.16
CA ARG A 227 -5.99 15.64 -9.56
C ARG A 227 -7.04 16.72 -9.80
N ALA A 228 -8.01 16.84 -8.91
CA ALA A 228 -9.07 17.85 -9.02
C ALA A 228 -8.53 19.28 -9.00
N THR A 229 -7.46 19.53 -8.24
CA THR A 229 -6.84 20.86 -8.11
C THR A 229 -5.64 21.10 -9.04
N ASP A 230 -5.32 20.15 -9.95
CA ASP A 230 -4.10 20.15 -10.78
C ASP A 230 -2.84 20.45 -9.95
N ASP A 231 -2.73 19.79 -8.79
CA ASP A 231 -1.72 20.12 -7.78
C ASP A 231 -0.29 19.81 -8.24
N LEU A 232 0.64 20.66 -7.81
CA LEU A 232 2.07 20.53 -8.07
C LEU A 232 2.69 19.20 -7.62
N LEU A 233 2.14 18.51 -6.61
CA LEU A 233 2.63 17.19 -6.19
C LEU A 233 2.44 16.08 -7.23
N LEU A 234 1.64 16.33 -8.27
CA LEU A 234 1.55 15.44 -9.44
C LEU A 234 2.78 15.55 -10.36
N VAL A 235 3.62 16.57 -10.20
CA VAL A 235 4.87 16.70 -10.94
C VAL A 235 5.87 15.68 -10.42
N ALA A 236 6.41 14.85 -11.30
CA ALA A 236 7.33 13.79 -10.90
C ALA A 236 8.59 14.36 -10.21
N GLY A 237 8.94 13.80 -9.06
CA GLY A 237 10.08 14.27 -8.27
C GLY A 237 9.80 15.49 -7.38
N MET A 238 8.59 16.04 -7.40
CA MET A 238 8.17 17.11 -6.50
C MET A 238 8.18 16.65 -5.04
N ARG A 239 8.78 17.45 -4.16
CA ARG A 239 8.72 17.27 -2.70
C ARG A 239 7.70 18.23 -2.09
N VAL A 240 7.11 17.84 -0.95
CA VAL A 240 6.15 18.68 -0.20
C VAL A 240 6.72 20.06 0.13
N THR A 241 7.97 20.13 0.57
CA THR A 241 8.65 21.40 0.89
C THR A 241 8.95 22.27 -0.33
N GLN A 242 9.03 21.68 -1.53
CA GLN A 242 9.17 22.44 -2.78
C GLN A 242 7.81 22.96 -3.22
N ARG A 243 6.76 22.14 -3.11
CA ARG A 243 5.36 22.51 -3.35
C ARG A 243 4.96 23.71 -2.48
N GLU A 244 5.24 23.69 -1.19
CA GLU A 244 4.96 24.82 -0.28
C GLU A 244 5.56 26.15 -0.77
N LYS A 245 6.84 26.16 -1.14
CA LYS A 245 7.51 27.36 -1.67
C LYS A 245 6.93 27.86 -3.00
N LEU A 246 6.48 26.94 -3.85
CA LEU A 246 5.83 27.28 -5.11
C LEU A 246 4.44 27.88 -4.85
N LEU A 247 3.68 27.33 -3.89
CA LEU A 247 2.40 27.89 -3.44
C LEU A 247 2.57 29.30 -2.86
N ASP A 248 3.57 29.50 -2.00
CA ASP A 248 3.91 30.81 -1.43
C ASP A 248 4.27 31.85 -2.51
N ALA A 249 4.81 31.39 -3.64
CA ALA A 249 5.09 32.20 -4.82
C ALA A 249 3.89 32.36 -5.78
N GLY A 250 2.70 31.88 -5.42
CA GLY A 250 1.47 31.96 -6.22
C GLY A 250 1.37 30.96 -7.37
N ILE A 251 2.31 30.01 -7.45
CA ILE A 251 2.32 28.93 -8.44
C ILE A 251 1.51 27.78 -7.87
N THR A 252 0.25 27.66 -8.26
CA THR A 252 -0.71 26.74 -7.63
C THR A 252 -1.00 25.48 -8.42
N THR A 253 -0.64 25.43 -9.71
CA THR A 253 -0.99 24.32 -10.61
C THR A 253 0.19 23.85 -11.46
N ILE A 254 0.10 22.64 -12.00
CA ILE A 254 1.12 22.10 -12.93
C ILE A 254 1.26 23.03 -14.13
N ASP A 255 0.15 23.51 -14.68
CA ASP A 255 0.14 24.43 -15.82
C ASP A 255 0.90 25.73 -15.53
N LYS A 256 0.63 26.36 -14.37
CA LYS A 256 1.37 27.55 -13.94
C LYS A 256 2.87 27.29 -13.78
N LEU A 257 3.25 26.13 -13.25
CA LEU A 257 4.67 25.76 -13.11
C LEU A 257 5.33 25.51 -14.47
N ALA A 258 4.63 24.91 -15.42
CA ALA A 258 5.13 24.65 -16.76
C ALA A 258 5.45 25.94 -17.52
N GLU A 259 4.69 27.01 -17.29
CA GLU A 259 4.91 28.32 -17.90
C GLU A 259 5.87 29.23 -17.10
N HIS A 260 6.21 28.84 -15.86
CA HIS A 260 7.01 29.66 -14.97
C HIS A 260 8.48 29.78 -15.42
N THR A 261 9.01 31.00 -15.39
CA THR A 261 10.40 31.31 -15.81
C THR A 261 11.19 32.12 -14.79
N GLN A 262 10.52 32.66 -13.77
CA GLN A 262 11.16 33.53 -12.78
C GLN A 262 11.80 32.71 -11.65
N PRO A 263 12.74 33.28 -10.89
CA PRO A 263 13.24 32.64 -9.68
C PRO A 263 12.15 32.53 -8.60
N VAL A 264 12.15 31.43 -7.85
CA VAL A 264 11.26 31.22 -6.71
C VAL A 264 12.08 31.32 -5.41
N PRO A 265 11.73 32.20 -4.47
CA PRO A 265 12.41 32.31 -3.18
C PRO A 265 12.55 30.96 -2.47
N GLY A 266 13.75 30.66 -1.98
CA GLY A 266 14.03 29.41 -1.26
C GLY A 266 14.13 28.16 -2.15
N LEU A 267 14.01 28.27 -3.48
CA LEU A 267 14.24 27.20 -4.43
C LEU A 267 15.52 27.44 -5.23
N ALA A 268 16.40 26.44 -5.29
CA ALA A 268 17.60 26.54 -6.13
C ALA A 268 17.21 26.57 -7.62
N PRO A 269 17.83 27.42 -8.46
CA PRO A 269 17.51 27.52 -9.89
C PRO A 269 17.57 26.18 -10.63
N SER A 270 18.53 25.32 -10.28
CA SER A 270 18.66 23.98 -10.88
C SER A 270 17.51 23.04 -10.51
N VAL A 271 16.96 23.17 -9.30
CA VAL A 271 15.79 22.40 -8.85
C VAL A 271 14.54 22.90 -9.55
N LEU A 272 14.34 24.22 -9.59
CA LEU A 272 13.21 24.83 -10.28
C LEU A 272 13.21 24.46 -11.76
N GLY A 273 14.36 24.56 -12.43
CA GLY A 273 14.49 24.19 -13.84
C GLY A 273 14.09 22.74 -14.13
N LYS A 274 14.49 21.80 -13.26
CA LYS A 274 14.08 20.38 -13.37
C LYS A 274 12.58 20.19 -13.19
N LEU A 275 11.98 20.84 -12.20
CA LEU A 275 10.54 20.74 -11.92
C LEU A 275 9.71 21.37 -13.05
N THR A 276 10.12 22.54 -13.56
CA THR A 276 9.47 23.19 -14.71
C THR A 276 9.61 22.36 -15.98
N ALA A 277 10.78 21.80 -16.27
CA ALA A 277 10.98 20.91 -17.43
C ALA A 277 10.06 19.67 -17.35
N GLN A 278 10.00 19.04 -16.18
CA GLN A 278 9.12 17.90 -15.95
C GLN A 278 7.63 18.28 -16.09
N ALA A 279 7.21 19.42 -15.53
CA ALA A 279 5.85 19.93 -15.68
C ALA A 279 5.48 20.16 -17.15
N LYS A 280 6.38 20.77 -17.95
CA LYS A 280 6.19 20.96 -19.40
C LYS A 280 5.97 19.64 -20.14
N LEU A 281 6.78 18.61 -19.85
CA LEU A 281 6.63 17.29 -20.46
C LEU A 281 5.27 16.66 -20.09
N GLN A 282 4.87 16.74 -18.82
CA GLN A 282 3.59 16.18 -18.35
C GLN A 282 2.38 16.91 -18.96
N VAL A 283 2.40 18.25 -19.02
CA VAL A 283 1.35 19.05 -19.66
C VAL A 283 1.25 18.73 -21.15
N ARG A 284 2.39 18.66 -21.85
CA ARG A 284 2.41 18.30 -23.26
C ARG A 284 1.83 16.90 -23.50
N GLN A 285 2.23 15.89 -22.72
CA GLN A 285 1.66 14.54 -22.81
C GLN A 285 0.15 14.55 -22.55
N ARG A 286 -0.32 15.28 -21.52
CA ARG A 286 -1.75 15.39 -21.19
C ARG A 286 -2.55 15.95 -22.37
N ASN A 287 -1.99 16.92 -23.08
CA ASN A 287 -2.66 17.60 -24.19
C ASN A 287 -2.61 16.81 -25.51
N THR A 288 -1.52 16.09 -25.78
CA THR A 288 -1.37 15.32 -27.04
C THR A 288 -1.84 13.87 -26.92
N GLY A 289 -1.88 13.31 -25.71
CA GLY A 289 -2.04 11.88 -25.48
C GLY A 289 -0.80 11.05 -25.82
N GLU A 290 0.28 11.68 -26.29
CA GLU A 290 1.50 11.01 -26.72
C GLU A 290 2.58 11.07 -25.63
N PRO A 291 3.26 9.96 -25.31
CA PRO A 291 4.39 9.96 -24.37
C PRO A 291 5.46 11.00 -24.73
N GLN A 292 5.87 11.80 -23.76
CA GLN A 292 6.91 12.82 -23.92
C GLN A 292 8.16 12.43 -23.14
N TYR A 293 9.33 12.72 -23.72
CA TYR A 293 10.61 12.48 -23.05
C TYR A 293 11.64 13.51 -23.51
N GLU A 294 12.64 13.73 -22.67
CA GLU A 294 13.83 14.53 -22.98
C GLU A 294 15.08 13.80 -22.46
N ILE A 295 16.14 13.79 -23.28
CA ILE A 295 17.43 13.21 -22.90
C ILE A 295 18.27 14.32 -22.25
N VAL A 296 18.38 14.28 -20.92
CA VAL A 296 19.13 15.28 -20.15
C VAL A 296 20.64 14.98 -20.14
N ASP A 297 21.01 13.71 -20.14
CA ASP A 297 22.40 13.26 -20.25
C ASP A 297 22.50 12.07 -21.21
N PRO A 298 23.06 12.26 -22.42
CA PRO A 298 23.22 11.18 -23.38
C PRO A 298 24.41 10.26 -23.07
N GLN A 299 25.34 10.64 -22.19
CA GLN A 299 26.58 9.88 -21.95
C GLN A 299 26.31 8.44 -21.46
N PRO A 300 25.40 8.19 -20.50
CA PRO A 300 25.09 6.82 -20.08
C PRO A 300 24.43 5.99 -21.19
N LEU A 301 23.71 6.62 -22.12
CA LEU A 301 23.10 5.93 -23.26
C LEU A 301 24.15 5.52 -24.29
N ALA A 302 25.24 6.28 -24.43
CA ALA A 302 26.36 5.93 -25.29
C ALA A 302 27.18 4.73 -24.76
N LEU A 303 26.98 4.35 -23.49
CA LEU A 303 27.58 3.14 -22.90
C LEU A 303 26.73 1.88 -23.13
N LEU A 304 25.53 2.02 -23.73
CA LEU A 304 24.73 0.87 -24.08
C LEU A 304 25.42 0.07 -25.19
N PRO A 305 25.30 -1.27 -25.17
CA PRO A 305 25.80 -2.10 -26.27
C PRO A 305 25.16 -1.70 -27.60
N GLU A 306 25.87 -2.01 -28.70
CA GLU A 306 25.31 -1.87 -30.04
C GLU A 306 23.98 -2.65 -30.13
N PRO A 307 22.90 -2.04 -30.67
CA PRO A 307 21.60 -2.69 -30.77
C PRO A 307 21.65 -3.99 -31.58
N ASP A 308 21.03 -5.05 -31.07
CA ASP A 308 20.81 -6.30 -31.81
C ASP A 308 19.31 -6.50 -32.06
N ALA A 309 18.92 -6.99 -33.25
CA ALA A 309 17.53 -7.36 -33.53
C ALA A 309 16.98 -8.47 -32.60
N GLY A 310 17.89 -9.20 -31.95
CA GLY A 310 17.60 -10.18 -30.92
C GLY A 310 17.24 -9.59 -29.56
N ASP A 311 17.50 -8.31 -29.32
CA ASP A 311 17.32 -7.67 -28.01
C ASP A 311 15.89 -7.80 -27.47
N LEU A 312 15.78 -7.91 -26.14
CA LEU A 312 14.50 -8.04 -25.44
C LEU A 312 14.40 -7.02 -24.29
N PHE A 313 13.20 -6.49 -24.09
CA PHE A 313 12.84 -5.75 -22.88
C PHE A 313 11.96 -6.64 -22.02
N PHE A 314 12.33 -6.79 -20.75
CA PHE A 314 11.75 -7.78 -19.85
C PHE A 314 11.26 -7.13 -18.55
N ASP A 315 10.07 -7.54 -18.10
CA ASP A 315 9.44 -7.08 -16.87
C ASP A 315 8.71 -8.20 -16.13
N PHE A 316 8.64 -8.08 -14.81
CA PHE A 316 7.91 -8.98 -13.93
C PHE A 316 6.76 -8.26 -13.24
N GLU A 317 5.60 -8.91 -13.20
CA GLU A 317 4.53 -8.50 -12.31
C GLU A 317 4.17 -9.64 -11.35
N GLY A 318 4.08 -9.29 -10.07
CA GLY A 318 3.85 -10.23 -8.98
C GLY A 318 2.68 -9.83 -8.09
N ASP A 319 1.98 -10.84 -7.58
CA ASP A 319 0.95 -10.70 -6.54
C ASP A 319 1.52 -11.14 -5.19
N PRO A 320 1.84 -10.20 -4.28
CA PRO A 320 2.40 -10.53 -2.97
C PRO A 320 1.40 -11.23 -2.03
N LEU A 321 0.09 -11.16 -2.31
CA LEU A 321 -0.96 -11.78 -1.50
C LEU A 321 -1.39 -13.16 -2.01
N TRP A 322 -0.85 -13.60 -3.15
CA TRP A 322 -1.12 -14.96 -3.64
C TRP A 322 -0.54 -15.98 -2.64
N THR A 323 -1.35 -16.98 -2.29
CA THR A 323 -0.95 -18.09 -1.45
C THR A 323 -1.86 -19.29 -1.71
N ALA A 324 -1.29 -20.50 -1.76
CA ALA A 324 -2.05 -21.74 -1.91
C ALA A 324 -2.50 -22.33 -0.56
N ASP A 325 -1.72 -22.11 0.50
CA ASP A 325 -1.88 -22.77 1.80
C ASP A 325 -1.81 -21.79 2.99
N GLY A 326 -1.57 -20.52 2.72
CA GLY A 326 -1.36 -19.47 3.71
C GLY A 326 0.00 -19.52 4.43
N HIS A 327 0.95 -20.32 3.96
CA HIS A 327 2.35 -20.36 4.44
C HIS A 327 3.33 -19.90 3.36
N GLU A 328 3.13 -20.33 2.11
CA GLU A 328 3.89 -19.83 0.96
C GLU A 328 3.17 -18.65 0.32
N TRP A 329 3.87 -17.52 0.19
CA TRP A 329 3.31 -16.26 -0.28
C TRP A 329 4.00 -15.74 -1.52
N GLY A 330 3.27 -14.98 -2.32
CA GLY A 330 3.76 -14.36 -3.54
C GLY A 330 3.59 -15.25 -4.77
N LEU A 331 3.27 -14.66 -5.91
CA LEU A 331 3.31 -15.32 -7.22
C LEU A 331 3.73 -14.31 -8.27
N GLU A 332 4.77 -14.60 -9.04
CA GLU A 332 5.06 -13.85 -10.26
C GLU A 332 4.08 -14.32 -11.35
N TYR A 333 3.02 -13.53 -11.56
CA TYR A 333 1.90 -13.94 -12.41
C TYR A 333 2.11 -13.57 -13.88
N LEU A 334 3.03 -12.66 -14.20
CA LEU A 334 3.32 -12.25 -15.57
C LEU A 334 4.81 -12.03 -15.78
N PHE A 335 5.33 -12.72 -16.79
CA PHE A 335 6.65 -12.51 -17.37
C PHE A 335 6.41 -11.78 -18.70
N GLY A 336 6.60 -10.47 -18.71
CA GLY A 336 6.38 -9.63 -19.89
C GLY A 336 7.64 -9.56 -20.74
N VAL A 337 7.57 -10.04 -21.98
CA VAL A 337 8.69 -9.94 -22.94
C VAL A 337 8.28 -9.06 -24.10
N LEU A 338 9.05 -8.03 -24.38
CA LEU A 338 8.90 -7.20 -25.58
C LEU A 338 10.13 -7.34 -26.46
N GLU A 339 9.92 -7.68 -27.73
CA GLU A 339 11.00 -7.74 -28.71
C GLU A 339 11.49 -6.35 -29.12
N ALA A 340 12.78 -6.20 -29.41
CA ALA A 340 13.33 -4.95 -29.92
C ALA A 340 12.83 -4.61 -31.34
N GLY A 341 12.76 -3.30 -31.60
CA GLY A 341 12.39 -2.73 -32.89
C GLY A 341 10.97 -2.12 -32.91
N PRO A 342 10.64 -1.35 -33.96
CA PRO A 342 9.39 -0.57 -34.05
C PRO A 342 8.12 -1.44 -34.08
N ALA A 343 8.26 -2.70 -34.50
CA ALA A 343 7.19 -3.68 -34.60
C ALA A 343 7.34 -4.81 -33.56
N GLY A 344 8.10 -4.56 -32.49
CA GLY A 344 8.36 -5.51 -31.43
C GLY A 344 7.07 -6.09 -30.86
N ALA A 345 6.92 -7.42 -30.92
CA ALA A 345 5.75 -8.08 -30.38
C ALA A 345 5.88 -8.21 -28.85
N PHE A 346 4.84 -7.84 -28.12
CA PHE A 346 4.72 -8.14 -26.70
C PHE A 346 4.20 -9.58 -26.52
N GLN A 347 4.94 -10.37 -25.76
CA GLN A 347 4.64 -11.76 -25.44
C GLN A 347 4.48 -11.91 -23.92
N PRO A 348 3.24 -12.03 -23.43
CA PRO A 348 2.99 -12.29 -22.03
C PRO A 348 3.05 -13.79 -21.74
N LEU A 349 3.82 -14.20 -20.72
CA LEU A 349 3.74 -15.54 -20.15
C LEU A 349 3.05 -15.44 -18.78
N TRP A 350 1.83 -15.96 -18.72
CA TRP A 350 0.99 -15.88 -17.51
C TRP A 350 1.18 -17.10 -16.62
N ALA A 351 1.06 -16.87 -15.32
CA ALA A 351 0.98 -17.90 -14.31
C ALA A 351 -0.14 -17.60 -13.31
N HIS A 352 -0.90 -18.62 -12.94
CA HIS A 352 -1.98 -18.53 -11.95
C HIS A 352 -1.73 -19.38 -10.70
N ASP A 353 -0.66 -20.18 -10.72
CA ASP A 353 -0.19 -21.01 -9.61
C ASP A 353 1.34 -21.25 -9.71
N ARG A 354 1.94 -21.85 -8.68
CA ARG A 354 3.38 -22.15 -8.64
C ARG A 354 3.86 -23.08 -9.75
N ALA A 355 3.04 -24.03 -10.19
CA ALA A 355 3.42 -24.94 -11.26
C ALA A 355 3.49 -24.19 -12.59
N GLN A 356 2.54 -23.28 -12.84
CA GLN A 356 2.52 -22.40 -13.99
C GLN A 356 3.62 -21.35 -13.93
N GLU A 357 3.94 -20.77 -12.77
CA GLU A 357 5.07 -19.83 -12.61
C GLU A 357 6.39 -20.51 -12.97
N ARG A 358 6.60 -21.74 -12.47
CA ARG A 358 7.75 -22.55 -12.86
C ARG A 358 7.77 -22.83 -14.36
N GLN A 359 6.61 -23.05 -14.99
CA GLN A 359 6.52 -23.30 -16.42
C GLN A 359 6.80 -22.02 -17.23
N ALA A 360 6.23 -20.89 -16.84
CA ALA A 360 6.49 -19.58 -17.45
C ALA A 360 7.98 -19.22 -17.40
N LEU A 361 8.66 -19.51 -16.28
CA LEU A 361 10.11 -19.36 -16.18
C LEU A 361 10.86 -20.25 -17.20
N LYS A 362 10.47 -21.52 -17.33
CA LYS A 362 11.08 -22.43 -18.32
C LYS A 362 10.84 -21.94 -19.74
N ASP A 363 9.63 -21.49 -20.05
CA ASP A 363 9.25 -21.01 -21.38
C ASP A 363 10.01 -19.73 -21.73
N PHE A 364 10.17 -18.82 -20.77
CA PHE A 364 11.01 -17.63 -20.90
C PHE A 364 12.46 -18.01 -21.21
N LEU A 365 13.05 -18.94 -20.43
CA LEU A 365 14.42 -19.39 -20.66
C LEU A 365 14.59 -20.07 -22.03
N ALA A 366 13.60 -20.85 -22.47
CA ALA A 366 13.59 -21.47 -23.78
C ALA A 366 13.50 -20.44 -24.92
N LEU A 367 12.67 -19.41 -24.76
CA LEU A 367 12.54 -18.28 -25.69
C LEU A 367 13.88 -17.55 -25.84
N VAL A 368 14.50 -17.18 -24.72
CA VAL A 368 15.81 -16.52 -24.70
C VAL A 368 16.89 -17.39 -25.35
N ALA A 369 16.95 -18.67 -24.99
CA ALA A 369 17.95 -19.60 -25.55
C ALA A 369 17.80 -19.76 -27.07
N LYS A 370 16.56 -19.86 -27.58
CA LYS A 370 16.28 -19.93 -29.01
C LYS A 370 16.70 -18.66 -29.73
N ARG A 371 16.43 -17.49 -29.15
CA ARG A 371 16.77 -16.19 -29.75
C ARG A 371 18.27 -15.95 -29.75
N ARG A 372 18.97 -16.28 -28.67
CA ARG A 372 20.43 -16.14 -28.53
C ARG A 372 21.23 -16.98 -29.52
N ARG A 373 20.70 -18.15 -29.95
CA ARG A 373 21.33 -18.95 -31.03
C ARG A 373 21.35 -18.22 -32.38
N ARG A 374 20.36 -17.37 -32.64
CA ARG A 374 20.25 -16.56 -33.86
C ARG A 374 20.94 -15.21 -33.72
N HIS A 375 20.97 -14.68 -32.50
CA HIS A 375 21.51 -13.37 -32.16
C HIS A 375 22.49 -13.50 -30.97
N PRO A 376 23.75 -13.91 -31.22
CA PRO A 376 24.72 -14.15 -30.14
C PRO A 376 25.05 -12.91 -29.31
N ASN A 377 24.87 -11.71 -29.89
CA ASN A 377 25.15 -10.42 -29.27
C ASN A 377 23.89 -9.77 -28.65
N MET A 378 22.77 -10.50 -28.55
CA MET A 378 21.55 -9.95 -27.95
C MET A 378 21.72 -9.66 -26.46
N HIS A 379 21.02 -8.63 -26.01
CA HIS A 379 20.94 -8.20 -24.62
C HIS A 379 19.48 -8.27 -24.12
N ILE A 380 19.33 -8.41 -22.80
CA ILE A 380 18.03 -8.32 -22.13
C ILE A 380 18.06 -7.09 -21.23
N TYR A 381 17.23 -6.11 -21.56
CA TYR A 381 17.02 -4.89 -20.81
C TYR A 381 15.86 -5.07 -19.82
N HIS A 382 15.98 -4.47 -18.64
CA HIS A 382 14.94 -4.43 -17.62
C HIS A 382 15.00 -3.09 -16.90
N TYR A 383 13.90 -2.69 -16.26
CA TYR A 383 13.75 -1.33 -15.75
C TYR A 383 14.15 -1.19 -14.27
N ALA A 384 13.85 -2.16 -13.42
CA ALA A 384 14.11 -2.07 -11.99
C ALA A 384 15.19 -3.08 -11.50
N PRO A 385 15.81 -2.80 -10.33
CA PRO A 385 16.75 -3.74 -9.72
C PRO A 385 16.06 -4.98 -9.12
N TYR A 386 14.72 -4.98 -9.04
CA TYR A 386 13.94 -6.10 -8.52
C TYR A 386 14.12 -7.34 -9.41
N GLU A 387 14.06 -7.16 -10.71
CA GLU A 387 14.16 -8.18 -11.76
C GLU A 387 15.52 -8.88 -11.70
N LYS A 388 16.61 -8.12 -11.46
CA LYS A 388 17.93 -8.72 -11.22
C LYS A 388 17.94 -9.59 -9.96
N ARG A 389 17.41 -9.08 -8.84
CA ARG A 389 17.42 -9.79 -7.55
C ARG A 389 16.54 -11.04 -7.58
N HIS A 390 15.37 -10.94 -8.18
CA HIS A 390 14.42 -12.03 -8.30
C HIS A 390 14.95 -13.13 -9.23
N CYS A 391 15.44 -12.77 -10.44
CA CYS A 391 16.10 -13.73 -11.33
C CYS A 391 17.32 -14.40 -10.69
N CYS A 392 18.17 -13.67 -9.95
CA CYS A 392 19.34 -14.28 -9.29
C CYS A 392 18.96 -15.24 -8.16
N GLY A 393 17.78 -15.07 -7.54
CA GLY A 393 17.28 -15.91 -6.45
C GLY A 393 16.67 -17.25 -6.90
N LEU A 394 16.41 -17.42 -8.21
CA LEU A 394 15.82 -18.64 -8.75
C LEU A 394 16.89 -19.72 -9.00
N PRO A 395 16.68 -20.99 -8.57
CA PRO A 395 17.62 -22.08 -8.82
C PRO A 395 17.91 -22.26 -10.32
N GLY A 396 19.16 -22.11 -10.74
CA GLY A 396 19.61 -22.26 -12.13
C GLY A 396 19.72 -20.97 -12.95
N ALA A 397 19.25 -19.83 -12.44
CA ALA A 397 19.33 -18.52 -13.11
C ALA A 397 20.58 -17.69 -12.73
N THR A 398 21.31 -18.11 -11.70
CA THR A 398 22.42 -17.37 -11.08
C THR A 398 23.65 -17.20 -12.00
N ALA A 399 23.90 -18.15 -12.91
CA ALA A 399 24.97 -18.05 -13.90
C ALA A 399 24.62 -17.16 -15.10
N TRP A 400 23.33 -16.89 -15.33
CA TRP A 400 22.82 -16.24 -16.55
C TRP A 400 22.70 -14.71 -16.43
N VAL A 401 22.23 -14.20 -15.28
CA VAL A 401 22.01 -12.76 -15.07
C VAL A 401 23.32 -11.95 -15.08
N ARG A 402 24.44 -12.54 -14.66
CA ARG A 402 25.74 -11.85 -14.57
C ARG A 402 26.41 -11.58 -15.91
N THR A 403 26.07 -12.32 -16.98
CA THR A 403 26.78 -12.24 -18.28
C THR A 403 26.01 -11.48 -19.36
N THR A 404 24.73 -11.12 -19.14
CA THR A 404 23.85 -10.59 -20.20
C THR A 404 22.94 -9.44 -19.77
N SER A 405 22.97 -9.01 -18.49
CA SER A 405 22.10 -7.93 -18.00
C SER A 405 22.83 -6.59 -17.86
N THR A 406 22.58 -5.68 -18.79
CA THR A 406 23.00 -4.27 -18.66
C THR A 406 21.89 -3.52 -17.93
N SER A 407 22.22 -2.91 -16.78
CA SER A 407 21.26 -2.07 -16.06
C SER A 407 21.16 -0.74 -16.80
N CYS A 408 19.99 -0.40 -17.33
CA CYS A 408 19.77 0.89 -17.96
C CYS A 408 19.54 1.95 -16.87
N CYS A 409 20.61 2.53 -16.33
CA CYS A 409 20.54 3.72 -15.47
C CYS A 409 20.89 4.95 -16.31
N ALA A 410 19.96 5.37 -17.19
CA ALA A 410 19.96 6.71 -17.73
C ALA A 410 18.92 7.53 -16.98
N THR A 411 19.28 8.76 -16.58
CA THR A 411 18.31 9.69 -15.98
C THR A 411 17.45 10.25 -17.11
N VAL A 412 16.42 9.51 -17.50
CA VAL A 412 15.40 9.98 -18.43
C VAL A 412 14.32 10.70 -17.62
N PHE A 413 14.08 11.98 -17.92
CA PHE A 413 12.87 12.64 -17.46
C PHE A 413 11.71 12.10 -18.32
N SER A 414 10.90 11.24 -17.73
CA SER A 414 9.69 10.69 -18.33
C SER A 414 8.47 11.32 -17.66
N SER A 415 7.47 11.69 -18.45
CA SER A 415 6.16 12.12 -17.95
C SER A 415 5.36 10.99 -17.28
N THR A 416 5.79 9.73 -17.40
CA THR A 416 5.22 8.58 -16.70
C THR A 416 6.14 8.11 -15.56
N SER A 417 5.71 8.35 -14.31
CA SER A 417 6.16 7.59 -13.13
C SER A 417 5.23 6.40 -12.83
N THR A 418 4.30 6.10 -13.74
CA THR A 418 3.35 5.01 -13.61
C THR A 418 4.04 3.70 -13.94
N ARG A 419 4.07 2.74 -12.99
CA ARG A 419 4.18 1.32 -13.33
C ARG A 419 3.21 1.02 -14.46
N TRP A 420 3.66 0.31 -15.48
CA TRP A 420 2.84 -0.08 -16.63
C TRP A 420 1.77 -1.09 -16.19
N CYS A 421 0.69 -0.58 -15.61
CA CYS A 421 -0.40 -1.39 -15.09
C CYS A 421 -1.41 -1.64 -16.21
N ALA A 422 -1.35 -2.82 -16.85
CA ALA A 422 -2.42 -3.31 -17.71
C ALA A 422 -3.62 -3.78 -16.84
N LYS A 423 -4.44 -2.85 -16.33
CA LYS A 423 -5.75 -3.20 -15.77
C LYS A 423 -6.75 -3.44 -16.90
N SER A 424 -6.94 -4.71 -17.29
CA SER A 424 -8.12 -5.11 -18.08
C SER A 424 -9.29 -5.37 -17.14
N SER A 425 -10.32 -4.52 -17.21
CA SER A 425 -11.59 -4.73 -16.52
C SER A 425 -12.34 -5.91 -17.15
N ARG A 426 -12.55 -6.99 -16.39
CA ARG A 426 -13.45 -8.08 -16.79
C ARG A 426 -14.91 -7.59 -16.78
N ARG A 427 -15.47 -7.26 -17.94
CA ARG A 427 -16.92 -7.43 -18.17
C ARG A 427 -17.12 -8.68 -19.02
N ARG A 428 -17.86 -9.64 -18.47
CA ARG A 428 -18.37 -10.81 -19.22
C ARG A 428 -19.24 -10.30 -20.37
N GLY A 429 -18.91 -10.66 -21.60
CA GLY A 429 -19.71 -10.36 -22.78
C GLY A 429 -18.90 -10.54 -24.05
N VAL A 430 -19.25 -11.55 -24.84
CA VAL A 430 -18.67 -11.90 -26.15
C VAL A 430 -18.72 -10.71 -27.11
N VAL A 431 -17.58 -10.21 -27.61
CA VAL A 431 -17.43 -9.56 -28.93
C VAL A 431 -15.99 -9.72 -29.46
N GLN A 432 -15.89 -9.98 -30.76
CA GLN A 432 -14.75 -10.14 -31.67
C GLN A 432 -13.66 -9.03 -31.64
N PRO A 433 -12.47 -9.28 -32.22
CA PRO A 433 -11.32 -8.39 -32.12
C PRO A 433 -11.47 -7.21 -33.08
N GLN A 434 -11.43 -5.98 -32.55
CA GLN A 434 -11.14 -4.78 -33.33
C GLN A 434 -10.01 -4.00 -32.68
N GLY A 435 -9.06 -3.62 -33.53
CA GLY A 435 -7.73 -3.18 -33.14
C GLY A 435 -7.68 -1.87 -32.37
N ALA A 436 -6.93 -1.89 -31.27
CA ALA A 436 -6.35 -0.72 -30.64
C ALA A 436 -5.17 -1.23 -29.78
N GLY A 437 -3.97 -1.30 -30.37
CA GLY A 437 -2.81 -1.86 -29.68
C GLY A 437 -1.53 -1.71 -30.50
N ALA A 438 -1.21 -0.48 -30.90
CA ALA A 438 0.05 -0.19 -31.62
C ALA A 438 0.57 1.25 -31.42
N ALA A 439 0.02 2.04 -30.48
CA ALA A 439 0.28 3.49 -30.43
C ALA A 439 1.23 3.97 -29.32
N LEU A 440 2.00 3.10 -28.67
CA LEU A 440 2.84 3.52 -27.52
C LEU A 440 4.31 3.08 -27.56
N TYR A 441 4.81 2.59 -28.70
CA TYR A 441 6.24 2.40 -28.91
C TYR A 441 6.77 3.53 -29.79
N GLY A 442 7.54 4.44 -29.18
CA GLY A 442 8.13 5.60 -29.86
C GLY A 442 8.87 5.20 -31.13
N ARG A 443 8.63 5.95 -32.20
CA ARG A 443 9.39 5.85 -33.47
C ARG A 443 10.88 6.08 -33.19
N PRO A 444 11.80 5.19 -33.58
CA PRO A 444 13.22 5.51 -33.57
C PRO A 444 13.50 6.51 -34.69
N VAL A 445 13.98 7.70 -34.32
CA VAL A 445 14.59 8.64 -35.26
C VAL A 445 16.00 8.10 -35.55
N ALA A 446 16.21 7.66 -36.79
CA ALA A 446 17.53 7.34 -37.30
C ALA A 446 18.30 8.66 -37.51
N CYS A 447 19.44 8.81 -36.84
CA CYS A 447 20.46 9.77 -37.25
C CYS A 447 21.60 8.98 -37.91
N ARG A 448 21.97 9.40 -39.13
CA ARG A 448 23.15 8.93 -39.86
C ARG A 448 24.44 9.39 -39.21
#